data_AF-A0A6B0WIX1-F1
#
_entry.id   AF-A0A6B0WIX1-F1
#
_cell.length_a   1.000
_cell.length_b   1.000
_cell.length_c   1.000
_cell.angle_alpha   90.00
_cell.angle_beta   90.00
_cell.angle_gamma   90.00
#
_symmetry.space_group_name_H-M   'P 1'
#
loop_
_entity.id
_entity.type
_entity.pdbx_description
1 polymer ?
#
loop_
_entity_poly.entity_id
_entity_poly.type
_entity_poly.pdbx_seq_one_letter_code
_entity_poly.pdbx_strand_id
1 'polypeptide(L)'
;MAQKGPGRYYRKGISLFELTRQFPDETSATEWFESVFWAKGRTCPRCEGCNTYATKGNGNQMPYRCRDCKRYFSVRTGTVLESSNLPLQKWVWAIFLEITSLKGVSSMKLHRDLEIRQATAWHMLHRIREGLLPEIMGFFEGPVEVDEAYLGGLEKNKHEDKKLNAGRGTVGKTAVLGVKDRKTNKIRAEVIPDTTKPVIQQIVNDTRSEDAMVYTDEHLSYEGLTNRTSVNHSQKQWAVSTALGDLAHTNGIESFWAVLKRAYHGTYHHLSKKHLNRYVTQFSGKHNLRDHDIIDQMAMIARGMVGKWLRYKDLVA
;
A
#
# COMPACT_ATOMS: atom_id res chain seq x y z
N MET A 1 -27.96 0.95 -29.35
CA MET A 1 -27.44 -0.37 -28.94
C MET A 1 -27.10 -0.30 -27.46
N ALA A 2 -27.75 -1.10 -26.61
CA ALA A 2 -27.38 -1.17 -25.20
C ALA A 2 -25.96 -1.77 -25.11
N GLN A 3 -25.00 -1.00 -24.62
CA GLN A 3 -23.69 -1.56 -24.24
C GLN A 3 -23.96 -2.64 -23.20
N LYS A 4 -23.80 -3.92 -23.59
CA LYS A 4 -23.84 -5.02 -22.63
C LYS A 4 -22.79 -4.73 -21.57
N GLY A 5 -23.22 -4.66 -20.31
CA GLY A 5 -22.31 -4.47 -19.19
C GLY A 5 -21.19 -5.52 -19.19
N PRO A 6 -20.06 -5.23 -18.53
CA PRO A 6 -18.90 -6.13 -18.55
C PRO A 6 -19.27 -7.54 -18.07
N GLY A 7 -19.14 -8.52 -18.97
CA GLY A 7 -19.36 -9.94 -18.69
C GLY A 7 -18.24 -10.61 -17.88
N ARG A 8 -18.37 -11.92 -17.65
CA ARG A 8 -17.45 -12.72 -16.81
C ARG A 8 -15.99 -12.68 -17.27
N TYR A 9 -15.76 -12.51 -18.57
CA TYR A 9 -14.43 -12.41 -19.21
C TYR A 9 -13.67 -11.10 -18.88
N TYR A 10 -14.33 -10.08 -18.33
CA TYR A 10 -13.65 -8.89 -17.79
C TYR A 10 -13.11 -9.10 -16.36
N ARG A 11 -13.44 -10.21 -15.70
CA ARG A 11 -12.93 -10.53 -14.36
C ARG A 11 -11.59 -11.25 -14.52
N LYS A 12 -10.49 -10.54 -14.27
CA LYS A 12 -9.18 -11.16 -14.07
C LYS A 12 -9.04 -11.54 -12.58
N GLY A 13 -8.60 -12.77 -12.30
CA GLY A 13 -8.42 -13.32 -10.96
C GLY A 13 -9.66 -13.99 -10.35
N ILE A 14 -9.51 -14.46 -9.12
CA ILE A 14 -10.55 -15.21 -8.39
C ILE A 14 -11.68 -14.32 -7.85
N SER A 15 -12.90 -14.85 -7.85
CA SER A 15 -14.06 -14.23 -7.23
C SER A 15 -14.14 -14.52 -5.73
N LEU A 16 -14.98 -13.75 -5.02
CA LEU A 16 -15.25 -13.97 -3.60
C LEU A 16 -15.75 -15.41 -3.30
N PHE A 17 -16.58 -15.98 -4.17
CA PHE A 17 -17.07 -17.35 -3.99
C PHE A 17 -15.99 -18.41 -4.26
N GLU A 18 -15.06 -18.15 -5.17
CA GLU A 18 -13.92 -19.05 -5.38
C GLU A 18 -12.97 -18.97 -4.18
N LEU A 19 -12.76 -17.77 -3.61
CA LEU A 19 -12.01 -17.59 -2.39
C LEU A 19 -12.59 -18.41 -1.23
N THR A 20 -13.90 -18.33 -0.97
CA THR A 20 -14.51 -19.07 0.14
C THR A 20 -14.45 -20.58 -0.05
N ARG A 21 -14.44 -21.07 -1.29
CA ARG A 21 -14.23 -22.50 -1.60
C ARG A 21 -12.79 -22.94 -1.40
N GLN A 22 -11.81 -22.08 -1.70
CA GLN A 22 -10.39 -22.37 -1.46
C GLN A 22 -10.03 -22.33 0.03
N PHE A 23 -10.73 -21.50 0.80
CA PHE A 23 -10.50 -21.30 2.23
C PHE A 23 -11.76 -21.62 3.04
N PRO A 24 -12.22 -22.88 3.08
CA PRO A 24 -13.44 -23.26 3.78
C PRO A 24 -13.32 -23.21 5.31
N ASP A 25 -12.11 -23.29 5.86
CA ASP A 25 -11.86 -23.40 7.30
C ASP A 25 -10.54 -22.74 7.76
N GLU A 26 -10.25 -22.82 9.06
CA GLU A 26 -9.01 -22.29 9.65
C GLU A 26 -7.76 -23.08 9.22
N THR A 27 -7.91 -24.38 8.91
CA THR A 27 -6.81 -25.26 8.51
C THR A 27 -6.25 -24.84 7.15
N SER A 28 -7.11 -24.71 6.15
CA SER A 28 -6.75 -24.23 4.80
C SER A 28 -6.11 -22.83 4.83
N ALA A 29 -6.62 -21.93 5.67
CA ALA A 29 -6.00 -20.62 5.87
C ALA A 29 -4.61 -20.71 6.53
N THR A 30 -4.45 -21.61 7.51
CA THR A 30 -3.16 -21.86 8.17
C THR A 30 -2.14 -22.39 7.18
N GLU A 31 -2.47 -23.44 6.44
CA GLU A 31 -1.60 -24.05 5.43
C GLU A 31 -1.16 -23.04 4.35
N TRP A 32 -2.07 -22.16 3.93
CA TRP A 32 -1.72 -21.10 2.99
C TRP A 32 -0.72 -20.11 3.58
N PHE A 33 -0.96 -19.58 4.78
CA PHE A 33 0.03 -18.69 5.42
C PHE A 33 1.37 -19.38 5.65
N GLU A 34 1.38 -20.67 5.99
CA GLU A 34 2.61 -21.45 6.14
C GLU A 34 3.36 -21.60 4.83
N SER A 35 2.67 -21.93 3.74
CA SER A 35 3.28 -22.02 2.41
C SER A 35 3.86 -20.68 1.94
N VAL A 36 3.22 -19.56 2.30
CA VAL A 36 3.65 -18.22 1.94
C VAL A 36 4.82 -17.74 2.82
N PHE A 37 4.73 -17.90 4.14
CA PHE A 37 5.75 -17.42 5.08
C PHE A 37 6.98 -18.32 5.12
N TRP A 38 6.80 -19.62 4.89
CA TRP A 38 7.85 -20.64 4.97
C TRP A 38 8.08 -21.32 3.63
N ALA A 39 8.00 -20.57 2.53
CA ALA A 39 8.26 -21.06 1.18
C ALA A 39 9.63 -21.75 1.02
N LYS A 40 10.63 -21.37 1.84
CA LYS A 40 11.98 -21.96 1.88
C LYS A 40 12.19 -22.95 3.02
N GLY A 41 11.11 -23.38 3.68
CA GLY A 41 11.13 -24.21 4.89
C GLY A 41 10.86 -23.41 6.16
N ARG A 42 10.32 -24.08 7.18
CA ARG A 42 9.93 -23.48 8.46
C ARG A 42 11.15 -23.12 9.30
N THR A 43 11.33 -21.83 9.54
CA THR A 43 12.38 -21.28 10.41
C THR A 43 11.80 -20.78 11.73
N CYS A 44 12.59 -20.83 12.79
CA CYS A 44 12.20 -20.24 14.06
C CYS A 44 12.23 -18.71 13.96
N PRO A 45 11.13 -17.99 14.23
CA PRO A 45 11.09 -16.53 14.13
C PRO A 45 11.89 -15.79 15.22
N ARG A 46 12.55 -16.51 16.13
CA ARG A 46 13.32 -15.90 17.23
C ARG A 46 14.82 -16.09 17.13
N CYS A 47 15.26 -17.26 16.69
CA CYS A 47 16.69 -17.59 16.56
C CYS A 47 17.07 -17.97 15.13
N GLU A 48 16.14 -17.89 14.18
CA GLU A 48 16.32 -18.15 12.74
C GLU A 48 16.74 -19.59 12.39
N GLY A 49 16.96 -20.44 13.39
CA GLY A 49 17.28 -21.86 13.21
C GLY A 49 16.19 -22.64 12.48
N CYS A 50 16.62 -23.56 11.61
CA CYS A 50 15.76 -24.45 10.83
C CYS A 50 15.37 -25.74 11.58
N ASN A 51 15.99 -26.01 12.74
CA ASN A 51 15.77 -27.23 13.51
C ASN A 51 14.45 -27.15 14.31
N THR A 52 13.33 -27.33 13.62
CA THR A 52 11.98 -27.15 14.16
C THR A 52 11.12 -28.39 13.91
N TYR A 53 10.19 -28.68 14.83
CA TYR A 53 9.27 -29.80 14.70
C TYR A 53 7.84 -29.42 15.09
N ALA A 54 6.87 -30.11 14.50
CA ALA A 54 5.47 -30.00 14.90
C ALA A 54 5.23 -30.78 16.20
N THR A 55 4.52 -30.17 17.13
CA THR A 55 4.16 -30.78 18.41
C THR A 55 2.89 -31.62 18.25
N LYS A 56 2.83 -32.76 18.95
CA LYS A 56 1.62 -33.60 18.96
C LYS A 56 0.57 -32.93 19.84
N GLY A 57 -0.48 -32.37 19.23
CA GLY A 57 -1.61 -31.78 19.95
C GLY A 57 -2.58 -31.11 18.99
N ASN A 58 -3.79 -31.66 18.89
CA ASN A 58 -4.88 -31.04 18.13
C ASN A 58 -5.31 -29.77 18.87
N GLY A 59 -5.12 -28.60 18.24
CA GLY A 59 -5.60 -27.31 18.76
C GLY A 59 -4.58 -26.46 19.53
N ASN A 60 -3.29 -26.81 19.53
CA ASN A 60 -2.28 -25.94 20.15
C ASN A 60 -2.14 -24.61 19.37
N GLN A 61 -2.39 -23.49 20.05
CA GLN A 61 -2.17 -22.13 19.51
C GLN A 61 -0.71 -21.89 19.06
N MET A 62 0.23 -22.69 19.56
CA MET A 62 1.65 -22.69 19.19
C MET A 62 2.07 -24.11 18.80
N PRO A 63 1.73 -24.58 17.58
CA PRO A 63 1.91 -25.97 17.19
C PRO A 63 3.36 -26.35 16.90
N TYR A 64 4.28 -25.39 16.77
CA TYR A 64 5.68 -25.64 16.43
C TYR A 64 6.61 -25.37 17.60
N ARG A 65 7.69 -26.16 17.69
CA ARG A 65 8.78 -25.94 18.66
C ARG A 65 10.14 -25.98 17.98
N CYS A 66 10.98 -25.01 18.32
CA CYS A 66 12.37 -24.98 17.91
C CYS A 66 13.22 -25.81 18.87
N ARG A 67 14.15 -26.62 18.36
CA ARG A 67 15.07 -27.41 19.19
C ARG A 67 16.21 -26.57 19.74
N ASP A 68 16.65 -25.56 18.99
CA ASP A 68 17.82 -24.74 19.34
C ASP A 68 17.48 -23.79 20.51
N CYS A 69 16.44 -22.97 20.36
CA CYS A 69 16.01 -22.04 21.43
C CYS A 69 14.94 -22.62 22.37
N LYS A 70 14.47 -23.85 22.13
CA LYS A 70 13.46 -24.58 22.93
C LYS A 70 12.08 -23.91 23.01
N ARG A 71 11.83 -22.81 22.30
CA ARG A 71 10.58 -22.04 22.36
C ARG A 71 9.52 -22.55 21.38
N TYR A 72 8.27 -22.37 21.77
CA TYR A 72 7.10 -22.60 20.93
C TYR A 72 6.83 -21.39 20.03
N PHE A 73 6.27 -21.65 18.85
CA PHE A 73 5.84 -20.64 17.89
C PHE A 73 4.69 -21.17 17.02
N SER A 74 4.03 -20.26 16.30
CA SER A 74 3.06 -20.57 15.26
C SER A 74 3.37 -19.77 14.00
N VAL A 75 2.61 -19.98 12.94
CA VAL A 75 2.65 -19.16 11.71
C VAL A 75 2.43 -17.66 12.01
N ARG A 76 1.79 -17.33 13.13
CA ARG A 76 1.55 -15.95 13.57
C ARG A 76 2.76 -15.30 14.23
N THR A 77 3.71 -16.08 14.77
CA THR A 77 4.83 -15.55 15.58
C THR A 77 5.82 -14.81 14.69
N GLY A 78 6.20 -13.58 15.07
CA GLY A 78 7.12 -12.74 14.30
C GLY A 78 6.49 -12.08 13.08
N THR A 79 5.15 -11.98 13.02
CA THR A 79 4.44 -11.38 11.88
C THR A 79 3.37 -10.39 12.32
N VAL A 80 2.78 -9.68 11.36
CA VAL A 80 1.61 -8.84 11.65
C VAL A 80 0.37 -9.65 12.01
N LEU A 81 0.44 -10.97 12.22
CA LEU A 81 -0.66 -11.76 12.75
C LEU A 81 -0.47 -12.07 14.25
N GLU A 82 0.70 -11.75 14.82
CA GLU A 82 1.02 -12.06 16.21
C GLU A 82 0.05 -11.40 17.20
N SER A 83 -0.28 -12.11 18.29
CA SER A 83 -1.22 -11.63 19.32
C SER A 83 -2.62 -11.28 18.80
N SER A 84 -3.02 -11.75 17.62
CA SER A 84 -4.40 -11.68 17.13
C SER A 84 -5.16 -12.95 17.49
N ASN A 85 -6.29 -12.81 18.18
CA ASN A 85 -7.21 -13.92 18.46
C ASN A 85 -8.19 -14.21 17.30
N LEU A 86 -8.07 -13.49 16.18
CA LEU A 86 -8.92 -13.72 15.01
C LEU A 86 -8.48 -14.98 14.25
N PRO A 87 -9.45 -15.74 13.70
CA PRO A 87 -9.19 -16.80 12.73
C PRO A 87 -8.36 -16.27 11.55
N LEU A 88 -7.35 -17.02 11.12
CA LEU A 88 -6.57 -16.76 9.89
C LEU A 88 -7.47 -16.68 8.68
N GLN A 89 -8.57 -17.43 8.65
CA GLN A 89 -9.56 -17.34 7.58
C GLN A 89 -10.08 -15.91 7.38
N LYS A 90 -10.36 -15.18 8.48
CA LYS A 90 -10.79 -13.77 8.42
C LYS A 90 -9.68 -12.86 7.89
N TRP A 91 -8.41 -13.18 8.15
CA TRP A 91 -7.28 -12.44 7.58
C TRP A 91 -7.16 -12.64 6.07
N VAL A 92 -7.33 -13.87 5.57
CA VAL A 92 -7.37 -14.16 4.13
C VAL A 92 -8.45 -13.34 3.44
N TRP A 93 -9.67 -13.34 3.99
CA TRP A 93 -10.78 -12.55 3.45
C TRP A 93 -10.52 -11.04 3.52
N ALA A 94 -9.92 -10.55 4.60
CA ALA A 94 -9.58 -9.14 4.74
C ALA A 94 -8.54 -8.68 3.71
N ILE A 95 -7.50 -9.49 3.47
CA ILE A 95 -6.48 -9.20 2.45
C ILE A 95 -7.12 -9.18 1.06
N PHE A 96 -7.96 -10.17 0.73
CA PHE A 96 -8.69 -10.22 -0.53
C PHE A 96 -9.57 -8.98 -0.75
N LEU A 97 -10.39 -8.62 0.25
CA LEU A 97 -11.28 -7.46 0.16
C LEU A 97 -10.51 -6.14 0.01
N GLU A 98 -9.37 -6.02 0.70
CA GLU A 98 -8.54 -4.81 0.61
C GLU A 98 -7.83 -4.69 -0.75
N ILE A 99 -7.37 -5.80 -1.34
CA ILE A 99 -6.75 -5.81 -2.67
C ILE A 99 -7.78 -5.49 -3.75
N THR A 100 -8.90 -6.22 -3.77
CA THR A 100 -9.92 -6.13 -4.83
C THR A 100 -10.69 -4.81 -4.82
N SER A 101 -10.71 -4.10 -3.68
CA SER A 101 -11.32 -2.78 -3.57
C SER A 101 -10.36 -1.70 -4.02
N LEU A 102 -10.34 -1.27 -5.29
CA LEU A 102 -9.39 -0.26 -5.81
C LEU A 102 -9.30 1.03 -4.96
N LYS A 103 -10.43 1.51 -4.42
CA LYS A 103 -10.51 2.72 -3.57
C LYS A 103 -10.35 2.40 -2.07
N GLY A 104 -9.89 1.19 -1.75
CA GLY A 104 -9.78 0.64 -0.41
C GLY A 104 -11.11 0.25 0.20
N VAL A 105 -11.06 -0.44 1.35
CA VAL A 105 -12.24 -0.78 2.14
C VAL A 105 -12.25 0.02 3.45
N SER A 106 -13.42 0.52 3.86
CA SER A 106 -13.55 1.19 5.15
C SER A 106 -13.63 0.15 6.27
N SER A 107 -13.15 0.51 7.47
CA SER A 107 -13.32 -0.35 8.65
C SER A 107 -14.81 -0.61 8.96
N MET A 108 -15.70 0.34 8.61
CA MET A 108 -17.15 0.21 8.73
C MET A 108 -17.70 -0.93 7.88
N LYS A 109 -17.22 -1.03 6.64
CA LYS A 109 -17.60 -2.12 5.74
C LYS A 109 -16.98 -3.44 6.20
N LEU A 110 -15.67 -3.44 6.45
CA LEU A 110 -14.94 -4.67 6.78
C LEU A 110 -15.46 -5.33 8.07
N HIS A 111 -15.83 -4.55 9.09
CA HIS A 111 -16.33 -5.14 10.33
C HIS A 111 -17.69 -5.84 10.15
N ARG A 112 -18.52 -5.37 9.22
CA ARG A 112 -19.80 -6.01 8.88
C ARG A 112 -19.53 -7.27 8.08
N ASP A 113 -18.70 -7.17 7.05
CA ASP A 113 -18.37 -8.31 6.17
C ASP A 113 -17.70 -9.46 6.94
N LEU A 114 -16.89 -9.15 7.96
CA LEU A 114 -16.16 -10.15 8.77
C LEU A 114 -16.81 -10.45 10.13
N GLU A 115 -17.92 -9.81 10.48
CA GLU A 115 -18.59 -9.96 11.78
C GLU A 115 -17.61 -9.78 12.96
N ILE A 116 -16.92 -8.64 12.99
CA ILE A 116 -15.99 -8.26 14.05
C ILE A 116 -16.31 -6.85 14.55
N ARG A 117 -15.67 -6.44 15.65
CA ARG A 117 -15.76 -5.05 16.12
C ARG A 117 -15.08 -4.12 15.12
N GLN A 118 -15.63 -2.92 14.94
CA GLN A 118 -15.06 -1.93 14.03
C GLN A 118 -13.61 -1.57 14.38
N ALA A 119 -13.29 -1.40 15.66
CA ALA A 119 -11.92 -1.11 16.09
C ALA A 119 -10.94 -2.24 15.72
N THR A 120 -11.40 -3.49 15.77
CA THR A 120 -10.64 -4.67 15.36
C THR A 120 -10.42 -4.68 13.85
N ALA A 121 -11.46 -4.37 13.05
CA ALA A 121 -11.32 -4.22 11.60
C ALA A 121 -10.36 -3.09 11.22
N TRP A 122 -10.41 -1.96 11.93
CA TRP A 122 -9.50 -0.84 11.73
C TRP A 122 -8.04 -1.20 12.03
N HIS A 123 -7.78 -1.88 13.15
CA HIS A 123 -6.44 -2.36 13.50
C HIS A 123 -5.94 -3.40 12.49
N MET A 124 -6.81 -4.35 12.10
CA MET A 124 -6.50 -5.35 11.07
C MET A 124 -6.09 -4.69 9.75
N LEU A 125 -6.83 -3.69 9.28
CA LEU A 125 -6.48 -2.97 8.05
C LEU A 125 -5.11 -2.30 8.15
N HIS A 126 -4.79 -1.65 9.27
CA HIS A 126 -3.46 -1.07 9.46
C HIS A 126 -2.35 -2.12 9.45
N ARG A 127 -2.59 -3.30 10.01
CA ARG A 127 -1.63 -4.41 9.98
C ARG A 127 -1.44 -4.96 8.56
N ILE A 128 -2.50 -5.02 7.75
CA ILE A 128 -2.42 -5.41 6.33
C ILE A 128 -1.58 -4.40 5.54
N ARG A 129 -1.72 -3.09 5.81
CA ARG A 129 -0.95 -2.03 5.14
C ARG A 129 0.57 -2.21 5.29
N GLU A 130 1.02 -2.73 6.43
CA GLU A 130 2.45 -3.01 6.63
C GLU A 130 3.00 -4.02 5.63
N GLY A 131 2.15 -4.95 5.17
CA GLY A 131 2.51 -5.95 4.16
C GLY A 131 2.85 -5.35 2.79
N LEU A 132 2.40 -4.13 2.50
CA LEU A 132 2.59 -3.46 1.21
C LEU A 132 3.90 -2.67 1.12
N LEU A 133 4.61 -2.46 2.24
CA LEU A 133 5.87 -1.69 2.26
C LEU A 133 6.96 -2.25 1.33
N PRO A 134 7.22 -3.58 1.26
CA PRO A 134 8.30 -4.10 0.40
C PRO A 134 8.07 -3.79 -1.08
N GLU A 135 6.81 -3.72 -1.52
CA GLU A 135 6.44 -3.44 -2.90
C GLU A 135 6.68 -1.99 -3.33
N ILE A 136 6.95 -1.09 -2.38
CA ILE A 136 7.25 0.32 -2.65
C ILE A 136 8.72 0.67 -2.40
N MET A 137 9.50 -0.23 -1.79
CA MET A 137 10.95 -0.05 -1.60
C MET A 137 11.67 -0.43 -2.89
N GLY A 138 11.56 0.44 -3.90
CA GLY A 138 12.16 0.25 -5.20
C GLY A 138 12.98 1.46 -5.63
N PHE A 139 14.07 1.19 -6.33
CA PHE A 139 14.84 2.15 -7.11
C PHE A 139 14.44 2.02 -8.58
N PHE A 140 14.28 3.14 -9.28
CA PHE A 140 13.83 3.17 -10.67
C PHE A 140 14.97 3.54 -11.61
N GLU A 141 15.23 2.71 -12.62
CA GLU A 141 16.15 3.09 -13.70
C GLU A 141 15.58 4.21 -14.58
N GLY A 142 14.26 4.42 -14.55
CA GLY A 142 13.55 5.45 -15.29
C GLY A 142 13.40 5.14 -16.78
N PRO A 143 12.78 6.04 -17.56
CA PRO A 143 12.29 7.38 -17.21
C PRO A 143 11.20 7.44 -16.14
N VAL A 144 11.20 8.50 -15.33
CA VAL A 144 10.24 8.70 -14.22
C VAL A 144 9.34 9.92 -14.41
N GLU A 145 8.09 9.83 -13.95
CA GLU A 145 7.18 10.96 -13.73
C GLU A 145 7.24 11.34 -12.25
N VAL A 146 7.34 12.63 -11.93
CA VAL A 146 7.35 13.15 -10.55
C VAL A 146 6.31 14.24 -10.43
N ASP A 147 5.51 14.16 -9.37
CA ASP A 147 4.44 15.11 -9.08
C ASP A 147 4.11 15.10 -7.59
N GLU A 148 3.56 16.19 -7.08
CA GLU A 148 3.09 16.31 -5.71
C GLU A 148 1.57 16.40 -5.58
N ALA A 149 1.03 15.80 -4.53
CA ALA A 149 -0.37 15.90 -4.18
C ALA A 149 -0.55 16.41 -2.75
N TYR A 150 -1.58 17.25 -2.56
CA TYR A 150 -1.93 17.78 -1.24
C TYR A 150 -3.20 17.12 -0.71
N LEU A 151 -3.08 16.40 0.41
CA LEU A 151 -4.19 15.72 1.08
C LEU A 151 -4.55 16.42 2.39
N GLY A 152 -5.84 16.71 2.57
CA GLY A 152 -6.36 17.37 3.76
C GLY A 152 -7.65 18.14 3.49
N GLY A 153 -8.35 18.50 4.56
CA GLY A 153 -9.54 19.34 4.49
C GLY A 153 -9.23 20.74 3.99
N LEU A 154 -10.19 21.36 3.31
CA LEU A 154 -10.09 22.76 2.91
C LEU A 154 -10.02 23.63 4.16
N GLU A 155 -9.09 24.59 4.16
CA GLU A 155 -8.89 25.51 5.28
C GLU A 155 -10.18 26.24 5.68
N LYS A 156 -10.97 26.66 4.68
CA LYS A 156 -12.28 27.30 4.90
C LYS A 156 -13.30 26.43 5.65
N ASN A 157 -13.18 25.11 5.57
CA ASN A 157 -14.10 24.14 6.18
C ASN A 157 -13.60 23.65 7.55
N LYS A 158 -12.45 24.11 8.04
CA LYS A 158 -11.97 23.78 9.39
C LYS A 158 -12.73 24.59 10.44
N HIS A 159 -12.87 24.03 11.64
CA HIS A 159 -13.32 24.79 12.80
C HIS A 159 -12.34 25.94 13.07
N GLU A 160 -12.85 27.05 13.60
CA GLU A 160 -12.11 28.31 13.74
C GLU A 160 -10.83 28.17 14.57
N ASP A 161 -10.86 27.36 15.62
CA ASP A 161 -9.72 26.97 16.47
C ASP A 161 -8.63 26.19 15.73
N LYS A 162 -8.95 25.60 14.57
CA LYS A 162 -8.03 24.80 13.74
C LYS A 162 -7.62 25.50 12.44
N LYS A 163 -8.06 26.75 12.23
CA LYS A 163 -7.67 27.55 11.06
C LYS A 163 -6.31 28.19 11.31
N LEU A 164 -5.41 28.01 10.36
CA LEU A 164 -4.09 28.63 10.29
C LEU A 164 -4.16 30.07 9.76
N ASN A 165 -5.28 30.47 9.13
CA ASN A 165 -5.52 31.80 8.55
C ASN A 165 -4.41 32.32 7.61
N ALA A 166 -3.56 31.42 7.10
CA ALA A 166 -2.36 31.75 6.32
C ALA A 166 -2.61 31.80 4.80
N GLY A 167 -3.84 32.11 4.36
CA GLY A 167 -4.21 32.25 2.95
C GLY A 167 -5.05 31.09 2.36
N ARG A 168 -5.15 31.06 1.03
CA ARG A 168 -5.96 30.09 0.26
C ARG A 168 -5.06 28.99 -0.33
N GLY A 169 -5.58 27.78 -0.54
CA GLY A 169 -4.92 26.73 -1.32
C GLY A 169 -4.43 25.51 -0.51
N THR A 170 -3.11 25.30 -0.47
CA THR A 170 -2.43 24.15 0.15
C THR A 170 -2.25 24.28 1.66
N VAL A 171 -2.56 25.47 2.21
CA VAL A 171 -2.48 25.79 3.64
C VAL A 171 -3.19 24.72 4.47
N GLY A 172 -2.44 24.15 5.42
CA GLY A 172 -2.94 23.15 6.36
C GLY A 172 -3.25 21.77 5.78
N LYS A 173 -2.87 21.51 4.51
CA LYS A 173 -2.84 20.17 3.91
C LYS A 173 -1.47 19.52 4.14
N THR A 174 -1.41 18.22 3.92
CA THR A 174 -0.18 17.44 3.98
C THR A 174 0.27 17.13 2.56
N ALA A 175 1.53 17.42 2.24
CA ALA A 175 2.10 17.12 0.94
C ALA A 175 2.50 15.64 0.86
N VAL A 176 2.33 15.08 -0.33
CA VAL A 176 2.73 13.73 -0.70
C VAL A 176 3.47 13.85 -2.01
N LEU A 177 4.70 13.34 -2.07
CA LEU A 177 5.47 13.24 -3.30
C LEU A 177 5.25 11.85 -3.89
N GLY A 178 5.11 11.77 -5.20
CA GLY A 178 5.14 10.50 -5.91
C GLY A 178 6.18 10.51 -7.01
N VAL A 179 6.77 9.34 -7.24
CA VAL A 179 7.67 9.04 -8.33
C VAL A 179 7.14 7.79 -9.01
N LYS A 180 6.86 7.88 -10.31
CA LYS A 180 6.35 6.78 -11.12
C LYS A 180 7.37 6.41 -12.18
N ASP A 181 7.81 5.17 -12.22
CA ASP A 181 8.58 4.67 -13.36
C ASP A 181 7.66 4.39 -14.56
N ARG A 182 8.00 4.97 -15.72
CA ARG A 182 7.22 4.80 -16.95
C ARG A 182 7.45 3.43 -17.57
N LYS A 183 8.63 2.81 -17.37
CA LYS A 183 8.94 1.49 -17.94
C LYS A 183 8.19 0.38 -17.21
N THR A 184 8.35 0.28 -15.90
CA THR A 184 7.70 -0.78 -15.11
C THR A 184 6.31 -0.41 -14.63
N ASN A 185 5.89 0.84 -14.82
CA ASN A 185 4.59 1.35 -14.36
C ASN A 185 4.39 1.23 -12.83
N LYS A 186 5.51 1.21 -12.08
CA LYS A 186 5.54 1.14 -10.61
C LYS A 186 5.64 2.55 -10.03
N ILE A 187 5.10 2.71 -8.84
CA ILE A 187 5.02 3.97 -8.11
C ILE A 187 5.63 3.81 -6.73
N ARG A 188 6.41 4.81 -6.32
CA ARG A 188 6.74 5.10 -4.93
C ARG A 188 6.11 6.42 -4.58
N ALA A 189 5.34 6.47 -3.49
CA ALA A 189 4.84 7.72 -2.95
C ALA A 189 4.99 7.75 -1.44
N GLU A 190 5.30 8.94 -0.92
CA GLU A 190 5.53 9.15 0.51
C GLU A 190 5.09 10.54 0.96
N VAL A 191 4.65 10.61 2.22
CA VAL A 191 4.32 11.89 2.86
C VAL A 191 5.62 12.65 3.11
N ILE A 192 5.68 13.90 2.66
CA ILE A 192 6.86 14.77 2.81
C ILE A 192 6.59 15.88 3.83
N PRO A 193 7.62 16.35 4.56
CA PRO A 193 7.46 17.40 5.56
C PRO A 193 7.10 18.75 4.93
N ASP A 194 7.66 19.05 3.76
CA ASP A 194 7.42 20.26 2.97
C ASP A 194 7.76 20.01 1.49
N THR A 195 7.42 20.98 0.63
CA THR A 195 7.67 20.95 -0.81
C THR A 195 8.89 21.79 -1.21
N THR A 196 9.84 21.97 -0.29
CA THR A 196 11.06 22.72 -0.60
C THR A 196 11.93 21.96 -1.60
N LYS A 197 12.72 22.72 -2.36
CA LYS A 197 13.65 22.20 -3.35
C LYS A 197 14.60 21.13 -2.78
N PRO A 198 15.28 21.32 -1.62
CA PRO A 198 16.18 20.30 -1.08
C PRO A 198 15.47 18.98 -0.76
N VAL A 199 14.28 19.05 -0.15
CA VAL A 199 13.52 17.86 0.25
C VAL A 199 13.06 17.06 -0.97
N ILE A 200 12.44 17.73 -1.94
CA ILE A 200 11.95 17.06 -3.16
C ILE A 200 13.09 16.47 -3.96
N GLN A 201 14.17 17.23 -4.19
CA GLN A 201 15.27 16.76 -5.03
C GLN A 201 16.03 15.60 -4.40
N GLN A 202 16.20 15.60 -3.08
CA GLN A 202 16.79 14.47 -2.37
C GLN A 202 15.96 13.19 -2.58
N ILE A 203 14.65 13.25 -2.35
CA ILE A 203 13.78 12.07 -2.50
C ILE A 203 13.77 11.57 -3.95
N VAL A 204 13.71 12.48 -4.93
CA VAL A 204 13.74 12.12 -6.34
C VAL A 204 15.04 11.40 -6.67
N ASN A 205 16.20 11.95 -6.27
CA ASN A 205 17.51 11.37 -6.56
C ASN A 205 17.74 10.03 -5.83
N ASP A 206 17.22 9.86 -4.61
CA ASP A 206 17.29 8.60 -3.87
C ASP A 206 16.41 7.49 -4.48
N THR A 207 15.48 7.85 -5.36
CA THR A 207 14.50 6.93 -5.93
C THR A 207 14.81 6.54 -7.38
N ARG A 208 15.72 7.24 -8.06
CA ARG A 208 15.99 7.01 -9.50
C ARG A 208 17.49 6.95 -9.83
N SER A 209 17.81 6.35 -10.97
CA SER A 209 19.12 6.48 -11.61
C SER A 209 19.41 7.94 -11.98
N GLU A 210 20.67 8.37 -11.83
CA GLU A 210 21.10 9.73 -12.18
C GLU A 210 20.86 10.05 -13.66
N ASP A 211 21.04 9.04 -14.53
CA ASP A 211 20.82 9.10 -15.98
C ASP A 211 19.33 9.03 -16.38
N ALA A 212 18.42 8.78 -15.43
CA ALA A 212 16.99 8.69 -15.72
C ALA A 212 16.43 10.03 -16.17
N MET A 213 15.69 10.04 -17.28
CA MET A 213 14.89 11.20 -17.66
C MET A 213 13.75 11.43 -16.64
N VAL A 214 13.60 12.68 -16.20
CA VAL A 214 12.59 13.09 -15.22
C VAL A 214 11.53 13.97 -15.88
N TYR A 215 10.28 13.55 -15.77
CA TYR A 215 9.12 14.30 -16.25
C TYR A 215 8.39 14.94 -15.07
N THR A 216 8.32 16.27 -15.03
CA THR A 216 7.65 17.04 -13.96
C THR A 216 6.64 18.02 -14.52
N ASP A 217 5.85 18.64 -13.64
CA ASP A 217 5.15 19.88 -13.96
C ASP A 217 6.11 21.10 -13.86
N GLU A 218 5.54 22.30 -13.79
CA GLU A 218 6.29 23.58 -13.73
C GLU A 218 6.59 24.06 -12.29
N HIS A 219 6.44 23.22 -11.26
CA HIS A 219 6.73 23.65 -9.89
C HIS A 219 8.22 23.98 -9.69
N LEU A 220 8.53 25.11 -9.06
CA LEU A 220 9.89 25.66 -8.90
C LEU A 220 10.84 24.73 -8.14
N SER A 221 10.32 23.86 -7.28
CA SER A 221 11.12 22.87 -6.53
C SER A 221 11.85 21.88 -7.44
N TYR A 222 11.37 21.68 -8.66
CA TYR A 222 11.98 20.79 -9.65
C TYR A 222 13.10 21.45 -10.46
N GLU A 223 13.26 22.77 -10.37
CA GLU A 223 14.34 23.47 -11.09
C GLU A 223 15.72 23.01 -10.60
N GLY A 224 16.59 22.64 -11.54
CA GLY A 224 17.94 22.13 -11.23
C GLY A 224 18.03 20.61 -11.06
N LEU A 225 16.93 19.86 -11.19
CA LEU A 225 17.03 18.41 -11.38
C LEU A 225 17.75 18.09 -12.69
N THR A 226 18.68 17.14 -12.63
CA THR A 226 19.39 16.60 -13.81
C THR A 226 18.41 15.85 -14.71
N ASN A 227 18.63 15.91 -16.03
CA ASN A 227 17.83 15.18 -17.03
C ASN A 227 16.32 15.44 -16.95
N ARG A 228 15.92 16.67 -16.61
CA ARG A 228 14.50 17.07 -16.46
C ARG A 228 13.89 17.63 -17.73
N THR A 229 12.67 17.19 -18.02
CA THR A 229 11.73 17.83 -18.96
C THR A 229 10.44 18.17 -18.23
N SER A 230 9.96 19.41 -18.36
CA SER A 230 8.68 19.85 -17.79
C SER A 230 7.56 19.88 -18.83
N VAL A 231 6.33 19.61 -18.41
CA VAL A 231 5.12 19.82 -19.21
C VAL A 231 4.32 21.02 -18.70
N ASN A 232 3.93 21.92 -19.61
CA ASN A 232 3.16 23.10 -19.26
C ASN A 232 1.64 22.79 -19.26
N HIS A 233 1.09 22.50 -18.09
CA HIS A 233 -0.35 22.24 -17.93
C HIS A 233 -1.21 23.51 -18.13
N SER A 234 -0.63 24.70 -17.93
CA SER A 234 -1.34 26.00 -18.08
C SER A 234 -1.60 26.38 -19.54
N GLN A 235 -0.83 25.84 -20.49
CA GLN A 235 -0.95 26.08 -21.93
C GLN A 235 -1.68 24.96 -22.71
N LYS A 236 -2.36 24.03 -22.02
CA LYS A 236 -2.97 22.82 -22.62
C LYS A 236 -1.96 21.92 -23.35
N GLN A 237 -0.68 21.97 -22.98
CA GLN A 237 0.33 21.04 -23.49
C GLN A 237 0.29 19.76 -22.65
N TRP A 238 -0.56 18.82 -23.04
CA TRP A 238 -0.69 17.51 -22.39
C TRP A 238 0.42 16.53 -22.76
N ALA A 239 1.22 16.89 -23.77
CA ALA A 239 2.44 16.21 -24.12
C ALA A 239 3.39 17.11 -24.92
N VAL A 240 4.69 17.08 -24.61
CA VAL A 240 5.74 17.74 -25.41
C VAL A 240 6.62 16.67 -26.04
N SER A 241 6.85 16.73 -27.36
CA SER A 241 7.82 15.84 -28.01
C SER A 241 9.22 16.21 -27.51
N THR A 242 9.88 15.27 -26.85
CA THR A 242 11.28 15.40 -26.44
C THR A 242 12.19 15.29 -27.65
N ALA A 243 13.43 15.76 -27.52
CA ALA A 243 14.47 15.61 -28.56
C ALA A 243 14.75 14.13 -28.94
N LEU A 244 14.30 13.18 -28.11
CA LEU A 244 14.41 11.73 -28.30
C LEU A 244 13.15 11.10 -28.95
N GLY A 245 12.12 11.89 -29.27
CA GLY A 245 10.87 11.43 -29.87
C GLY A 245 9.79 10.98 -28.89
N ASP A 246 10.09 10.88 -27.59
CA ASP A 246 9.12 10.55 -26.54
C ASP A 246 8.20 11.72 -26.20
N LEU A 247 6.95 11.43 -25.81
CA LEU A 247 5.99 12.41 -25.31
C LEU A 247 6.21 12.62 -23.79
N ALA A 248 6.70 13.80 -23.41
CA ALA A 248 6.78 14.25 -22.02
C ALA A 248 5.37 14.44 -21.46
N HIS A 249 4.99 13.78 -20.36
CA HIS A 249 3.72 13.96 -19.64
C HIS A 249 3.79 13.37 -18.23
N THR A 250 2.90 13.81 -17.33
CA THR A 250 2.73 13.27 -15.96
C THR A 250 1.37 12.58 -15.76
N ASN A 251 0.66 12.26 -16.85
CA ASN A 251 -0.68 11.65 -16.82
C ASN A 251 -0.77 10.36 -15.97
N GLY A 252 0.32 9.61 -15.90
CA GLY A 252 0.38 8.36 -15.16
C GLY A 252 0.27 8.58 -13.66
N ILE A 253 1.10 9.48 -13.13
CA ILE A 253 1.10 9.83 -11.71
C ILE A 253 -0.16 10.62 -11.33
N GLU A 254 -0.70 11.47 -12.21
CA GLU A 254 -1.99 12.14 -12.01
C GLU A 254 -3.15 11.14 -11.84
N SER A 255 -3.17 10.08 -12.65
CA SER A 255 -4.18 9.01 -12.54
C SER A 255 -4.12 8.30 -11.18
N PHE A 256 -2.91 8.09 -10.65
CA PHE A 256 -2.71 7.57 -9.30
C PHE A 256 -3.28 8.53 -8.24
N TRP A 257 -3.00 9.83 -8.33
CA TRP A 257 -3.58 10.82 -7.42
C TRP A 257 -5.09 10.87 -7.48
N ALA A 258 -5.68 10.71 -8.67
CA ALA A 258 -7.13 10.69 -8.82
C ALA A 258 -7.76 9.48 -8.08
N VAL A 259 -7.12 8.31 -8.07
CA VAL A 259 -7.58 7.16 -7.28
C VAL A 259 -7.47 7.44 -5.78
N LEU A 260 -6.32 7.94 -5.33
CA LEU A 260 -6.07 8.24 -3.92
C LEU A 260 -7.05 9.31 -3.38
N LYS A 261 -7.25 10.41 -4.12
CA LYS A 261 -8.18 11.49 -3.76
C LYS A 261 -9.63 10.98 -3.73
N ARG A 262 -10.05 10.15 -4.69
CA ARG A 262 -11.40 9.53 -4.66
C ARG A 262 -11.60 8.62 -3.45
N ALA A 263 -10.58 7.86 -3.06
CA ALA A 263 -10.64 7.04 -1.85
C ALA A 263 -10.70 7.90 -0.58
N TYR A 264 -9.89 8.97 -0.52
CA TYR A 264 -9.92 9.93 0.58
C TYR A 264 -11.32 10.54 0.74
N HIS A 265 -11.94 11.03 -0.34
CA HIS A 265 -13.25 11.67 -0.28
C HIS A 265 -14.42 10.69 -0.10
N GLY A 266 -14.33 9.49 -0.69
CA GLY A 266 -15.47 8.56 -0.77
C GLY A 266 -15.44 7.39 0.22
N THR A 267 -14.27 6.83 0.52
CA THR A 267 -14.14 5.62 1.36
C THR A 267 -13.81 5.98 2.81
N TYR A 268 -12.85 6.89 2.99
CA TYR A 268 -12.27 7.17 4.30
C TYR A 268 -12.80 8.45 4.93
N HIS A 269 -13.14 9.46 4.12
CA HIS A 269 -13.57 10.82 4.46
C HIS A 269 -12.56 11.65 5.28
N HIS A 270 -11.80 11.01 6.16
CA HIS A 270 -10.76 11.62 6.99
C HIS A 270 -9.59 10.66 7.17
N LEU A 271 -8.38 11.13 6.89
CA LEU A 271 -7.13 10.45 7.21
C LEU A 271 -6.30 11.38 8.09
N SER A 272 -5.92 10.93 9.28
CA SER A 272 -5.08 11.73 10.18
C SER A 272 -3.65 11.83 9.63
N LYS A 273 -2.96 12.93 9.92
CA LYS A 273 -1.55 13.12 9.52
C LYS A 273 -0.66 11.95 9.99
N LYS A 274 -0.88 11.49 11.22
CA LYS A 274 -0.19 10.34 11.83
C LYS A 274 -0.27 9.07 10.97
N HIS A 275 -1.41 8.82 10.32
CA HIS A 275 -1.63 7.58 9.56
C HIS A 275 -1.53 7.75 8.06
N LEU A 276 -1.48 8.99 7.56
CA LEU A 276 -1.55 9.29 6.14
C LEU A 276 -0.53 8.49 5.33
N ASN A 277 0.71 8.37 5.83
CA ASN A 277 1.76 7.63 5.13
C ASN A 277 1.40 6.15 4.93
N ARG A 278 0.75 5.50 5.91
CA ARG A 278 0.31 4.10 5.78
C ARG A 278 -0.73 3.94 4.66
N TYR A 279 -1.61 4.93 4.48
CA TYR A 279 -2.56 4.93 3.38
C TYR A 279 -1.86 5.21 2.04
N VAL A 280 -0.94 6.17 1.97
CA VAL A 280 -0.15 6.42 0.75
C VAL A 280 0.62 5.16 0.32
N THR A 281 1.29 4.49 1.26
CA THR A 281 1.93 3.18 1.05
C THR A 281 0.93 2.16 0.54
N GLN A 282 -0.26 2.08 1.12
CA GLN A 282 -1.28 1.13 0.70
C GLN A 282 -1.64 1.32 -0.79
N PHE A 283 -1.93 2.56 -1.19
CA PHE A 283 -2.32 2.84 -2.58
C PHE A 283 -1.17 2.60 -3.54
N SER A 284 0.05 2.97 -3.17
CA SER A 284 1.24 2.74 -4.00
C SER A 284 1.54 1.24 -4.16
N GLY A 285 1.54 0.48 -3.07
CA GLY A 285 1.77 -0.96 -3.11
C GLY A 285 0.69 -1.68 -3.93
N LYS A 286 -0.58 -1.31 -3.77
CA LYS A 286 -1.66 -1.87 -4.60
C LYS A 286 -1.53 -1.52 -6.08
N HIS A 287 -1.05 -0.33 -6.41
CA HIS A 287 -0.74 0.04 -7.78
C HIS A 287 0.33 -0.88 -8.36
N ASN A 288 1.39 -1.13 -7.61
CA ASN A 288 2.53 -1.95 -8.04
C ASN A 288 2.18 -3.43 -8.18
N LEU A 289 1.17 -3.89 -7.42
CA LEU A 289 0.68 -5.26 -7.44
C LEU A 289 -0.37 -5.54 -8.53
N ARG A 290 -0.93 -4.51 -9.18
CA ARG A 290 -2.17 -4.63 -9.97
C ARG A 290 -2.11 -5.58 -11.18
N ASP A 291 -0.91 -5.83 -11.70
CA ASP A 291 -0.71 -6.66 -12.88
C ASP A 291 -0.53 -8.16 -12.53
N HIS A 292 -0.40 -8.49 -11.23
CA HIS A 292 -0.36 -9.86 -10.74
C HIS A 292 -1.77 -10.45 -10.60
N ASP A 293 -1.87 -11.78 -10.59
CA ASP A 293 -3.11 -12.46 -10.19
C ASP A 293 -3.46 -12.16 -8.72
N ILE A 294 -4.74 -12.19 -8.37
CA ILE A 294 -5.22 -11.87 -7.02
C ILE A 294 -4.55 -12.74 -5.94
N ILE A 295 -4.37 -14.05 -6.18
CA ILE A 295 -3.71 -14.94 -5.23
C ILE A 295 -2.24 -14.56 -5.05
N ASP A 296 -1.55 -14.19 -6.13
CA ASP A 296 -0.17 -13.71 -6.08
C ASP A 296 -0.08 -12.40 -5.31
N GLN A 297 -0.99 -11.45 -5.56
CA GLN A 297 -1.07 -10.20 -4.80
C GLN A 297 -1.27 -10.48 -3.30
N MET A 298 -2.18 -11.39 -2.95
CA MET A 298 -2.41 -11.80 -1.56
C MET A 298 -1.15 -12.39 -0.93
N ALA A 299 -0.44 -13.26 -1.65
CA ALA A 299 0.80 -13.88 -1.18
C ALA A 299 1.95 -12.85 -1.04
N MET A 300 2.02 -11.84 -1.91
CA MET A 300 3.01 -10.76 -1.83
C MET A 300 2.78 -9.88 -0.59
N ILE A 301 1.53 -9.45 -0.34
CA ILE A 301 1.19 -8.70 0.88
C ILE A 301 1.49 -9.53 2.11
N ALA A 302 1.07 -10.80 2.13
CA ALA A 302 1.30 -11.72 3.23
C ALA A 302 2.81 -11.89 3.50
N ARG A 303 3.64 -12.14 2.48
CA ARG A 303 5.12 -12.18 2.65
C ARG A 303 5.66 -10.91 3.30
N GLY A 304 5.16 -9.75 2.89
CA GLY A 304 5.55 -8.47 3.48
C GLY A 304 5.14 -8.28 4.94
N MET A 305 4.29 -9.14 5.51
CA MET A 305 3.89 -9.12 6.92
C MET A 305 4.93 -9.74 7.86
N VAL A 306 5.86 -10.55 7.34
CA VAL A 306 6.89 -11.20 8.15
C VAL A 306 7.88 -10.17 8.69
N GLY A 307 8.27 -10.33 9.96
CA GLY A 307 9.21 -9.43 10.65
C GLY A 307 8.61 -8.10 11.10
N LYS A 308 7.31 -7.87 10.87
CA LYS A 308 6.64 -6.61 11.22
C LYS A 308 5.66 -6.80 12.37
N TRP A 309 5.67 -5.86 13.31
CA TRP A 309 4.74 -5.86 14.43
C TRP A 309 4.17 -4.46 14.67
N LEU A 310 2.85 -4.36 14.65
CA LEU A 310 2.13 -3.10 14.85
C LEU A 310 1.09 -3.26 15.96
N ARG A 311 1.38 -2.73 17.14
CA ARG A 311 0.49 -2.84 18.31
C ARG A 311 -0.59 -1.76 18.22
N TYR A 312 -1.75 -2.05 18.81
CA TYR A 312 -2.85 -1.09 18.83
C TYR A 312 -2.45 0.24 19.49
N LYS A 313 -1.67 0.18 20.57
CA LYS A 313 -1.13 1.38 21.24
C LYS A 313 -0.27 2.25 20.34
N ASP A 314 0.51 1.67 19.44
CA ASP A 314 1.37 2.45 18.52
C ASP A 314 0.50 3.24 17.50
N LEU A 315 -0.71 2.76 17.24
CA LEU A 315 -1.68 3.43 16.36
C LEU A 315 -2.45 4.54 17.07
N VAL A 316 -2.83 4.37 18.33
CA VAL A 316 -3.65 5.37 19.04
C VAL A 316 -2.86 6.40 19.86
N ALA A 317 -1.58 6.13 20.15
CA ALA A 317 -0.71 7.02 20.93
C ALA A 317 -0.44 8.38 20.28
#